data_AF-A0A0F9TXU1-F1
#
_entry.id   AF-A0A0F9TXU1-F1
#
_cell.length_a   1.000
_cell.length_b   1.000
_cell.length_c   1.000
_cell.angle_alpha   90.00
_cell.angle_beta   90.00
_cell.angle_gamma   90.00
#
_symmetry.space_group_name_H-M   'P 1'
#
loop_
_entity.id
_entity.type
_entity.pdbx_description
1 polymer ?
#
loop_
_entity_poly.entity_id
_entity_poly.type
_entity_poly.pdbx_seq_one_letter_code
_entity_poly.pdbx_strand_id
1 'polypeptide(L)'
;MTKFKKYVKKIRKKKDKLIKFVMRIGITSSEEFELTDDSLNTLILPCHLGIIFYGDFGPNLYKQINSYLNRVYDSFFFEIRNLGQFKFSQKFISKGVRKEYKELKKKNDKLSIHPTNKFYQILINERIKENLGMIIALTELPIYSSTEDNIIFLFGEAHLKHRCSVVSALKLREWFYNRPIDKKMFHERIVKEIIHEIGHLLLGSGHCQIISCVMRFSSTIEEIDGKSFDLCQRCKAKLSKVREEFNF
;
A
#
# COMPACT_ATOMS: atom_id res chain seq x y z
N MET A 1 5.73 -27.67 -38.77
CA MET A 1 5.16 -27.15 -37.50
C MET A 1 5.60 -27.87 -36.20
N THR A 2 6.46 -28.89 -36.22
CA THR A 2 6.78 -29.73 -35.03
C THR A 2 8.03 -29.30 -34.23
N LYS A 3 9.04 -28.71 -34.88
CA LYS A 3 10.27 -28.26 -34.20
C LYS A 3 10.06 -27.02 -33.33
N PHE A 4 9.26 -26.04 -33.79
CA PHE A 4 8.96 -24.82 -33.04
C PHE A 4 8.23 -25.10 -31.71
N LYS A 5 7.20 -25.97 -31.73
CA LYS A 5 6.51 -26.42 -30.50
C LYS A 5 7.45 -27.12 -29.51
N LYS A 6 8.42 -27.91 -30.00
CA LYS A 6 9.45 -28.53 -29.16
C LYS A 6 10.40 -27.49 -28.54
N TYR A 7 10.79 -26.46 -29.29
CA TYR A 7 11.60 -25.35 -28.78
C TYR A 7 10.87 -24.53 -27.71
N VAL A 8 9.61 -24.15 -27.96
CA VAL A 8 8.77 -23.45 -26.98
C VAL A 8 8.62 -24.26 -25.70
N LYS A 9 8.37 -25.58 -25.80
CA LYS A 9 8.29 -26.48 -24.64
C LYS A 9 9.62 -26.56 -23.87
N LYS A 10 10.76 -26.52 -24.56
CA LYS A 10 12.12 -26.52 -23.97
C LYS A 10 12.42 -25.21 -23.25
N ILE A 11 12.02 -24.07 -23.81
CA ILE A 11 12.12 -22.74 -23.18
C ILE A 11 11.23 -22.68 -21.94
N ARG A 12 9.96 -23.10 -22.04
CA ARG A 12 9.03 -23.15 -20.90
C ARG A 12 9.57 -24.00 -19.76
N LYS A 13 10.10 -25.20 -20.06
CA LYS A 13 10.72 -26.09 -19.07
C LYS A 13 11.99 -25.50 -18.43
N LYS A 14 12.76 -24.69 -19.16
CA LYS A 14 13.91 -23.93 -18.61
C LYS A 14 13.43 -22.79 -17.71
N LYS A 15 12.40 -22.04 -18.13
CA LYS A 15 11.74 -21.00 -17.31
C LYS A 15 11.19 -21.59 -16.01
N ASP A 16 10.48 -22.71 -16.08
CA ASP A 16 9.93 -23.40 -14.89
C ASP A 16 11.04 -23.90 -13.95
N LYS A 17 12.18 -24.38 -14.49
CA LYS A 17 13.34 -24.76 -13.68
C LYS A 17 14.01 -23.55 -13.02
N LEU A 18 14.12 -22.43 -13.74
CA LEU A 18 14.66 -21.19 -13.20
C LEU A 18 13.76 -20.62 -12.10
N ILE A 19 12.45 -20.59 -12.32
CA ILE A 19 11.45 -20.20 -11.32
C ILE A 19 11.54 -21.10 -10.08
N LYS A 20 11.61 -22.43 -10.24
CA LYS A 20 11.80 -23.35 -9.10
C LYS A 20 13.12 -23.14 -8.36
N PHE A 21 14.19 -22.78 -9.07
CA PHE A 21 15.48 -22.45 -8.47
C PHE A 21 15.41 -21.13 -7.70
N VAL A 22 14.81 -20.10 -8.29
CA VAL A 22 14.53 -18.76 -7.73
C VAL A 22 13.67 -18.87 -6.46
N MET A 23 12.60 -19.67 -6.49
CA MET A 23 11.81 -20.04 -5.31
C MET A 23 12.64 -20.76 -4.23
N ARG A 24 13.57 -21.64 -4.62
CA ARG A 24 14.42 -22.43 -3.69
C ARG A 24 15.51 -21.58 -3.01
N ILE A 25 15.97 -20.51 -3.64
CA ILE A 25 16.91 -19.54 -3.05
C ILE A 25 16.22 -18.41 -2.28
N GLY A 26 14.89 -18.45 -2.14
CA GLY A 26 14.11 -17.47 -1.38
C GLY A 26 13.88 -16.14 -2.10
N ILE A 27 14.20 -16.07 -3.40
CA ILE A 27 13.81 -14.98 -4.28
C ILE A 27 12.44 -15.38 -4.81
N THR A 28 11.36 -15.18 -4.06
CA THR A 28 10.01 -15.30 -4.64
C THR A 28 9.67 -13.96 -5.26
N SER A 29 9.40 -13.94 -6.57
CA SER A 29 9.19 -12.72 -7.34
C SER A 29 7.77 -12.19 -7.16
N SER A 30 7.61 -10.86 -7.28
CA SER A 30 6.30 -10.20 -7.38
C SER A 30 5.43 -10.73 -8.53
N GLU A 31 6.05 -11.43 -9.48
CA GLU A 31 5.44 -12.11 -10.64
C GLU A 31 4.48 -13.25 -10.27
N GLU A 32 4.42 -13.70 -9.00
CA GLU A 32 3.39 -14.65 -8.55
C GLU A 32 1.98 -14.05 -8.50
N PHE A 33 1.87 -12.72 -8.57
CA PHE A 33 0.62 -11.97 -8.48
C PHE A 33 0.42 -11.18 -9.78
N GLU A 34 -0.14 -11.82 -10.80
CA GLU A 34 -0.69 -11.12 -11.96
C GLU A 34 -1.96 -10.39 -11.53
N LEU A 35 -1.93 -9.05 -11.62
CA LEU A 35 -3.09 -8.22 -11.25
C LEU A 35 -4.13 -8.26 -12.37
N THR A 36 -5.30 -8.78 -12.06
CA THR A 36 -6.46 -8.80 -12.96
C THR A 36 -7.52 -7.84 -12.45
N ASP A 37 -7.92 -6.90 -13.30
CA ASP A 37 -9.01 -5.95 -13.04
C ASP A 37 -9.88 -5.86 -14.31
N ASP A 38 -10.95 -6.64 -14.31
CA ASP A 38 -11.92 -6.68 -15.42
C ASP A 38 -12.83 -5.43 -15.46
N SER A 39 -12.64 -4.52 -14.49
CA SER A 39 -13.46 -3.34 -14.25
C SER A 39 -12.65 -2.05 -14.29
N LEU A 40 -11.59 -1.99 -15.12
CA LEU A 40 -10.81 -0.78 -15.38
C LEU A 40 -11.70 0.30 -16.03
N ASN A 41 -12.59 0.85 -15.23
CA ASN A 41 -13.44 1.97 -15.54
C ASN A 41 -12.64 3.23 -15.28
N THR A 42 -12.94 4.26 -16.06
CA THR A 42 -12.46 5.61 -15.78
C THR A 42 -12.88 5.96 -14.34
N LEU A 43 -11.92 6.39 -13.52
CA LEU A 43 -12.22 6.91 -12.19
C LEU A 43 -13.26 8.03 -12.35
N ILE A 44 -14.28 8.03 -11.50
CA ILE A 44 -15.26 9.11 -11.39
C ILE A 44 -15.10 9.68 -9.99
N LEU A 45 -15.12 11.00 -9.85
CA LEU A 45 -15.07 11.69 -8.56
C LEU A 45 -16.29 12.62 -8.44
N PRO A 46 -16.85 12.80 -7.24
CA PRO A 46 -16.52 12.10 -6.00
C PRO A 46 -16.78 10.59 -6.08
N CYS A 47 -16.13 9.79 -5.25
CA CYS A 47 -16.34 8.34 -5.22
C CYS A 47 -16.55 7.79 -3.81
N HIS A 48 -16.83 6.49 -3.67
CA HIS A 48 -16.70 5.82 -2.38
C HIS A 48 -15.25 5.35 -2.16
N LEU A 49 -14.74 5.51 -0.93
CA LEU A 49 -13.44 5.00 -0.50
C LEU A 49 -13.64 3.86 0.49
N GLY A 50 -13.05 2.69 0.23
CA GLY A 50 -13.00 1.60 1.22
C GLY A 50 -11.72 1.64 2.04
N ILE A 51 -11.84 1.36 3.34
CA ILE A 51 -10.69 1.09 4.23
C ILE A 51 -10.82 -0.32 4.76
N ILE A 52 -9.80 -1.14 4.54
CA ILE A 52 -9.75 -2.52 5.03
C ILE A 52 -8.54 -2.73 5.94
N PHE A 53 -8.74 -3.49 7.01
CA PHE A 53 -7.72 -3.68 8.04
C PHE A 53 -7.18 -5.11 8.02
N TYR A 54 -5.87 -5.27 8.02
CA TYR A 54 -5.20 -6.55 8.28
C TYR A 54 -4.40 -6.45 9.58
N GLY A 55 -5.05 -6.89 10.66
CA GLY A 55 -4.55 -6.77 12.04
C GLY A 55 -5.54 -6.02 12.93
N ASP A 56 -5.20 -5.91 14.21
CA ASP A 56 -6.01 -5.17 15.19
C ASP A 56 -5.36 -3.83 15.51
N PHE A 57 -6.09 -2.76 15.19
CA PHE A 57 -5.67 -1.38 15.41
C PHE A 57 -6.55 -0.65 16.43
N GLY A 58 -7.44 -1.39 17.11
CA GLY A 58 -8.39 -0.84 18.05
C GLY A 58 -9.55 -0.06 17.41
N PRO A 59 -10.60 0.21 18.19
CA PRO A 59 -11.89 0.70 17.67
C PRO A 59 -11.86 2.16 17.21
N ASN A 60 -10.91 2.96 17.72
CA ASN A 60 -10.91 4.41 17.52
C ASN A 60 -10.16 4.86 16.27
N LEU A 61 -9.28 4.03 15.72
CA LEU A 61 -8.39 4.44 14.64
C LEU A 61 -9.17 4.79 13.37
N TYR A 62 -10.15 3.97 12.99
CA TYR A 62 -11.00 4.25 11.82
C TYR A 62 -11.66 5.63 11.91
N LYS A 63 -12.23 5.98 13.07
CA LYS A 63 -12.88 7.29 13.28
C LYS A 63 -11.90 8.45 13.07
N GLN A 64 -10.65 8.30 13.54
CA GLN A 64 -9.60 9.31 13.32
C GLN A 64 -9.26 9.42 11.84
N ILE A 65 -8.99 8.30 11.17
CA ILE A 65 -8.69 8.27 9.73
C ILE A 65 -9.81 8.95 8.93
N ASN A 66 -11.06 8.55 9.18
CA ASN A 66 -12.23 9.11 8.52
C ASN A 66 -12.34 10.63 8.72
N SER A 67 -12.15 11.11 9.95
CA SER A 67 -12.21 12.54 10.25
C SER A 67 -11.13 13.34 9.51
N TYR A 68 -9.90 12.82 9.47
CA TYR A 68 -8.80 13.51 8.80
C TYR A 68 -8.92 13.46 7.28
N LEU A 69 -9.33 12.34 6.70
CA LEU A 69 -9.52 12.22 5.25
C LEU A 69 -10.62 13.15 4.74
N ASN A 70 -11.78 13.22 5.42
CA ASN A 70 -12.84 14.17 5.05
C ASN A 70 -12.40 15.63 5.20
N ARG A 71 -11.52 15.93 6.15
CA ARG A 71 -10.97 17.29 6.32
C ARG A 71 -9.95 17.66 5.23
N VAL A 72 -9.10 16.71 4.83
CA VAL A 72 -7.99 16.96 3.89
C VAL A 72 -8.42 16.86 2.43
N TYR A 73 -9.24 15.88 2.11
CA TYR A 73 -9.79 15.61 0.78
C TYR A 73 -11.29 15.92 0.74
N ASP A 74 -11.66 17.06 1.30
CA ASP A 74 -13.03 17.52 1.40
C ASP A 74 -13.80 17.35 0.08
N SER A 75 -14.97 16.72 0.17
CA SER A 75 -15.88 16.42 -0.95
C SER A 75 -15.36 15.47 -2.03
N PHE A 76 -14.16 14.88 -1.92
CA PHE A 76 -13.68 13.86 -2.88
C PHE A 76 -14.33 12.49 -2.69
N PHE A 77 -14.91 12.26 -1.50
CA PHE A 77 -15.56 11.00 -1.17
C PHE A 77 -17.00 11.23 -0.76
N PHE A 78 -17.95 10.53 -1.42
CA PHE A 78 -19.34 10.49 -0.96
C PHE A 78 -19.45 9.80 0.40
N GLU A 79 -18.67 8.74 0.57
CA GLU A 79 -18.60 7.97 1.79
C GLU A 79 -17.22 7.32 1.88
N ILE A 80 -16.65 7.33 3.08
CA ILE A 80 -15.52 6.48 3.44
C ILE A 80 -16.10 5.32 4.24
N ARG A 81 -15.92 4.10 3.75
CA ARG A 81 -16.50 2.87 4.31
C ARG A 81 -15.45 2.08 5.08
N ASN A 82 -15.82 1.64 6.29
CA ASN A 82 -15.07 0.64 7.03
C ASN A 82 -15.44 -0.76 6.51
N LEU A 83 -14.55 -1.41 5.77
CA LEU A 83 -14.75 -2.77 5.29
C LEU A 83 -14.38 -3.83 6.34
N GLY A 84 -13.94 -3.39 7.52
CA GLY A 84 -13.61 -4.26 8.64
C GLY A 84 -12.27 -4.98 8.50
N GLN A 85 -12.14 -6.08 9.23
CA GLN A 85 -10.92 -6.87 9.26
C GLN A 85 -10.92 -7.93 8.14
N PHE A 86 -9.85 -7.94 7.36
CA PHE A 86 -9.54 -9.01 6.43
C PHE A 86 -8.66 -10.06 7.10
N LYS A 87 -8.91 -11.34 6.78
CA LYS A 87 -8.07 -12.46 7.23
C LYS A 87 -7.53 -13.21 6.03
N PHE A 88 -6.22 -13.10 5.79
CA PHE A 88 -5.56 -13.96 4.82
C PHE A 88 -5.64 -15.43 5.23
N SER A 89 -5.82 -16.31 4.26
CA SER A 89 -5.55 -17.74 4.49
C SER A 89 -4.06 -17.97 4.72
N GLN A 90 -3.71 -18.93 5.57
CA GLN A 90 -2.31 -19.25 5.88
C GLN A 90 -1.47 -19.54 4.63
N LYS A 91 -2.08 -20.19 3.64
CA LYS A 91 -1.46 -20.48 2.32
C LYS A 91 -1.15 -19.21 1.52
N PHE A 92 -1.94 -18.15 1.67
CA PHE A 92 -1.73 -16.90 0.95
C PHE A 92 -0.66 -16.02 1.62
N ILE A 93 -0.60 -16.04 2.95
CA ILE A 93 0.41 -15.32 3.73
C ILE A 93 1.83 -15.72 3.29
N SER A 94 2.07 -17.01 3.04
CA SER A 94 3.41 -17.55 2.74
C SER A 94 3.93 -17.32 1.31
N LYS A 95 3.12 -16.86 0.36
CA LYS A 95 3.51 -16.64 -1.05
C LYS A 95 4.31 -15.36 -1.27
N GLY A 96 5.25 -15.31 -2.22
CA GLY A 96 5.98 -14.07 -2.55
C GLY A 96 6.81 -13.42 -1.41
N VAL A 97 6.98 -14.10 -0.27
CA VAL A 97 7.65 -13.55 0.92
C VAL A 97 9.17 -13.56 0.73
N ARG A 98 9.82 -12.41 0.98
CA ARG A 98 11.28 -12.30 1.09
C ARG A 98 11.68 -12.32 2.57
N LYS A 99 12.87 -12.85 2.87
CA LYS A 99 13.43 -12.82 4.23
C LYS A 99 14.49 -11.73 4.32
N GLU A 100 14.27 -10.74 5.18
CA GLU A 100 15.17 -9.59 5.34
C GLU A 100 15.85 -9.60 6.71
N TYR A 101 17.12 -9.16 6.74
CA TYR A 101 17.98 -9.17 7.93
C TYR A 101 18.37 -7.77 8.39
N LYS A 102 18.45 -6.79 7.47
CA LYS A 102 19.21 -5.55 7.70
C LYS A 102 18.63 -4.61 8.76
N GLU A 103 17.31 -4.60 8.97
CA GLU A 103 16.68 -3.59 9.84
C GLU A 103 16.38 -4.08 11.27
N LEU A 104 16.50 -5.38 11.55
CA LEU A 104 16.37 -5.90 12.91
C LEU A 104 17.75 -5.92 13.58
N LYS A 105 17.94 -5.09 14.62
CA LYS A 105 19.18 -5.05 15.41
C LYS A 105 19.53 -6.39 16.10
N LYS A 106 18.60 -7.37 16.12
CA LYS A 106 18.85 -8.72 16.62
C LYS A 106 19.37 -9.61 15.48
N LYS A 107 20.66 -9.98 15.57
CA LYS A 107 21.42 -10.79 14.58
C LYS A 107 20.77 -12.10 14.11
N ASN A 108 19.71 -12.60 14.75
CA ASN A 108 19.11 -13.91 14.45
C ASN A 108 17.63 -13.89 14.01
N ASP A 109 16.94 -12.75 14.06
CA ASP A 109 15.51 -12.69 13.71
C ASP A 109 15.34 -12.31 12.23
N LYS A 110 14.83 -13.25 11.42
CA LYS A 110 14.50 -13.01 10.01
C LYS A 110 13.10 -12.43 9.93
N LEU A 111 12.94 -11.27 9.30
CA LEU A 111 11.62 -10.72 9.03
C LEU A 111 11.12 -11.18 7.68
N SER A 112 9.89 -11.72 7.66
CA SER A 112 9.17 -12.04 6.44
C SER A 112 8.51 -10.79 5.90
N ILE A 113 8.98 -10.26 4.76
CA ILE A 113 8.43 -9.09 4.08
C ILE A 113 7.58 -9.49 2.87
N HIS A 114 6.49 -8.76 2.62
CA HIS A 114 5.42 -9.12 1.70
C HIS A 114 5.36 -8.17 0.49
N PRO A 115 5.15 -8.65 -0.74
CA PRO A 115 5.05 -7.79 -1.91
C PRO A 115 3.73 -7.03 -1.88
N THR A 116 3.73 -5.75 -2.24
CA THR A 116 2.51 -4.94 -2.36
C THR A 116 1.44 -5.55 -3.29
N ASN A 117 1.81 -6.23 -4.39
CA ASN A 117 0.88 -6.93 -5.29
C ASN A 117 0.04 -8.01 -4.58
N LYS A 118 0.57 -8.60 -3.50
CA LYS A 118 -0.20 -9.53 -2.66
C LYS A 118 -1.45 -8.87 -2.09
N PHE A 119 -1.33 -7.60 -1.70
CA PHE A 119 -2.44 -6.80 -1.18
C PHE A 119 -3.29 -6.27 -2.33
N TYR A 120 -2.68 -5.77 -3.40
CA TYR A 120 -3.42 -5.16 -4.51
C TYR A 120 -4.46 -6.08 -5.14
N GLN A 121 -4.18 -7.37 -5.36
CA GLN A 121 -5.20 -8.23 -5.95
C GLN A 121 -6.44 -8.38 -5.06
N ILE A 122 -6.26 -8.45 -3.74
CA ILE A 122 -7.38 -8.51 -2.80
C ILE A 122 -8.13 -7.19 -2.78
N LEU A 123 -7.38 -6.10 -2.76
CA LEU A 123 -7.96 -4.76 -2.77
C LEU A 123 -8.77 -4.53 -4.05
N ILE A 124 -8.28 -4.97 -5.20
CA ILE A 124 -9.03 -4.90 -6.47
C ILE A 124 -10.35 -5.67 -6.32
N ASN A 125 -10.30 -6.91 -5.85
CA ASN A 125 -11.50 -7.73 -5.70
C ASN A 125 -12.54 -7.10 -4.75
N GLU A 126 -12.11 -6.61 -3.59
CA GLU A 126 -13.00 -5.94 -2.63
C GLU A 126 -13.50 -4.59 -3.15
N ARG A 127 -12.66 -3.81 -3.86
CA ARG A 127 -13.06 -2.56 -4.52
C ARG A 127 -14.21 -2.78 -5.49
N ILE A 128 -14.11 -3.83 -6.31
CA ILE A 128 -15.15 -4.20 -7.29
C ILE A 128 -16.41 -4.66 -6.58
N LYS A 129 -16.26 -5.60 -5.64
CA LYS A 129 -17.37 -6.20 -4.89
C LYS A 129 -18.19 -5.15 -4.13
N GLU A 130 -17.53 -4.20 -3.51
CA GLU A 130 -18.16 -3.15 -2.69
C GLU A 130 -18.52 -1.89 -3.51
N ASN A 131 -18.32 -1.92 -4.83
CA ASN A 131 -18.55 -0.81 -5.77
C ASN A 131 -17.86 0.50 -5.33
N LEU A 132 -16.55 0.43 -5.13
CA LEU A 132 -15.72 1.52 -4.64
C LEU A 132 -14.90 2.13 -5.79
N GLY A 133 -14.70 3.46 -5.74
CA GLY A 133 -13.79 4.13 -6.67
C GLY A 133 -12.33 3.98 -6.25
N MET A 134 -12.08 3.93 -4.93
CA MET A 134 -10.76 3.75 -4.35
C MET A 134 -10.81 2.83 -3.13
N ILE A 135 -9.68 2.22 -2.80
CA ILE A 135 -9.55 1.38 -1.61
C ILE A 135 -8.13 1.48 -1.02
N ILE A 136 -8.04 1.40 0.31
CA ILE A 136 -6.76 1.34 1.01
C ILE A 136 -6.75 0.23 2.06
N ALA A 137 -5.64 -0.50 2.16
CA ALA A 137 -5.38 -1.44 3.24
C ALA A 137 -4.47 -0.84 4.30
N LEU A 138 -4.76 -1.11 5.57
CA LEU A 138 -3.81 -0.95 6.68
C LEU A 138 -3.40 -2.33 7.18
N THR A 139 -2.11 -2.66 7.13
CA THR A 139 -1.59 -3.99 7.46
C THR A 139 -0.53 -3.95 8.56
N GLU A 140 -0.52 -4.93 9.44
CA GLU A 140 0.58 -5.15 10.39
C GLU A 140 1.79 -5.85 9.75
N LEU A 141 1.61 -6.43 8.55
CA LEU A 141 2.69 -7.09 7.85
C LEU A 141 3.62 -6.06 7.22
N PRO A 142 4.95 -6.29 7.28
CA PRO A 142 5.89 -5.45 6.55
C PRO A 142 5.82 -5.71 5.06
N ILE A 143 5.96 -4.65 4.28
CA ILE A 143 5.78 -4.68 2.83
C ILE A 143 7.04 -4.22 2.07
N TYR A 144 7.18 -4.67 0.83
CA TYR A 144 8.17 -4.18 -0.12
C TYR A 144 7.51 -3.92 -1.48
N SER A 145 8.13 -3.03 -2.26
CA SER A 145 7.57 -2.63 -3.55
C SER A 145 7.54 -3.81 -4.52
N SER A 146 6.40 -4.00 -5.18
CA SER A 146 6.30 -4.95 -6.29
C SER A 146 6.68 -4.34 -7.63
N THR A 147 6.86 -3.01 -7.67
CA THR A 147 7.14 -2.24 -8.88
C THR A 147 8.58 -1.75 -8.92
N GLU A 148 9.21 -1.54 -7.76
CA GLU A 148 10.60 -1.09 -7.63
C GLU A 148 11.44 -2.13 -6.85
N ASP A 149 12.20 -2.95 -7.58
CA ASP A 149 12.90 -4.12 -7.02
C ASP A 149 13.88 -3.83 -5.88
N ASN A 150 14.41 -2.60 -5.81
CA ASN A 150 15.38 -2.17 -4.82
C ASN A 150 14.75 -1.50 -3.58
N ILE A 151 13.44 -1.29 -3.58
CA ILE A 151 12.75 -0.65 -2.46
C ILE A 151 12.11 -1.70 -1.56
N ILE A 152 12.73 -1.87 -0.40
CA ILE A 152 12.26 -2.74 0.66
C ILE A 152 11.75 -1.92 1.84
N PHE A 153 10.80 -2.51 2.58
CA PHE A 153 10.42 -2.05 3.91
C PHE A 153 9.79 -0.64 3.95
N LEU A 154 8.79 -0.49 3.09
CA LEU A 154 7.98 0.70 2.90
C LEU A 154 7.02 0.97 4.06
N PHE A 155 6.70 2.24 4.27
CA PHE A 155 5.54 2.63 5.07
C PHE A 155 4.23 2.46 4.30
N GLY A 156 4.24 2.72 2.99
CA GLY A 156 3.09 2.51 2.13
C GLY A 156 3.46 2.46 0.65
N GLU A 157 2.50 2.06 -0.17
CA GLU A 157 2.58 2.18 -1.63
C GLU A 157 1.18 2.29 -2.24
N ALA A 158 1.05 3.14 -3.25
CA ALA A 158 -0.15 3.33 -4.04
C ALA A 158 -0.01 2.77 -5.46
N HIS A 159 -1.03 2.04 -5.92
CA HIS A 159 -1.13 1.52 -7.26
C HIS A 159 -2.16 2.31 -8.08
N LEU A 160 -1.70 3.39 -8.72
CA LEU A 160 -2.54 4.36 -9.45
C LEU A 160 -3.51 3.73 -10.45
N LYS A 161 -3.05 2.76 -11.27
CA LYS A 161 -3.88 2.13 -12.30
C LYS A 161 -5.13 1.45 -11.72
N HIS A 162 -4.99 0.78 -10.58
CA HIS A 162 -6.05 -0.03 -9.96
C HIS A 162 -6.74 0.69 -8.79
N ARG A 163 -6.35 1.94 -8.52
CA ARG A 163 -6.93 2.81 -7.49
C ARG A 163 -6.94 2.17 -6.10
N CYS A 164 -5.89 1.41 -5.80
CA CYS A 164 -5.68 0.78 -4.52
C CYS A 164 -4.35 1.20 -3.89
N SER A 165 -4.27 1.20 -2.57
CA SER A 165 -3.04 1.47 -1.83
C SER A 165 -2.94 0.62 -0.57
N VAL A 166 -1.75 0.50 -0.01
CA VAL A 166 -1.51 -0.23 1.23
C VAL A 166 -0.53 0.53 2.12
N VAL A 167 -0.82 0.60 3.41
CA VAL A 167 0.07 1.15 4.46
C VAL A 167 0.45 0.03 5.41
N SER A 168 1.74 -0.13 5.67
CA SER A 168 2.29 -1.02 6.69
C SER A 168 2.52 -0.29 8.01
N ALA A 169 1.86 -0.76 9.06
CA ALA A 169 1.94 -0.20 10.39
C ALA A 169 3.18 -0.65 11.18
N LEU A 170 3.90 -1.68 10.74
CA LEU A 170 4.97 -2.30 11.54
C LEU A 170 6.02 -1.27 11.97
N LYS A 171 6.54 -0.51 11.01
CA LYS A 171 7.55 0.53 11.23
C LYS A 171 6.98 1.80 11.85
N LEU A 172 5.66 1.93 12.00
CA LEU A 172 5.09 3.13 12.63
C LEU A 172 5.09 3.01 14.16
N ARG A 173 5.37 1.81 14.69
CA ARG A 173 5.35 1.48 16.12
C ARG A 173 6.69 1.79 16.78
N GLU A 174 6.66 2.50 17.89
CA GLU A 174 7.86 2.85 18.68
C GLU A 174 8.71 1.64 19.09
N TRP A 175 8.06 0.54 19.49
CA TRP A 175 8.77 -0.65 19.93
C TRP A 175 9.64 -1.28 18.83
N PHE A 176 9.32 -1.05 17.55
CA PHE A 176 10.16 -1.52 16.43
C PHE A 176 11.58 -0.92 16.53
N TYR A 177 11.70 0.27 17.10
CA TYR A 177 12.94 1.00 17.31
C TYR A 177 13.48 0.89 18.74
N ASN A 178 12.97 -0.05 19.55
CA ASN A 178 13.25 -0.18 20.97
C ASN A 178 12.94 1.08 21.79
N ARG A 179 11.89 1.82 21.39
CA ARG A 179 11.40 3.00 22.12
C ARG A 179 10.11 2.67 22.89
N PRO A 180 9.79 3.41 23.97
CA PRO A 180 8.55 3.22 24.73
C PRO A 180 7.30 3.34 23.86
N ILE A 181 6.29 2.52 24.13
CA ILE A 181 5.04 2.55 23.36
C ILE A 181 4.34 3.89 23.54
N ASP A 182 4.09 4.57 22.42
CA ASP A 182 3.22 5.73 22.34
C ASP A 182 2.07 5.45 21.36
N LYS A 183 0.87 5.23 21.90
CA LYS A 183 -0.33 4.93 21.10
C LYS A 183 -0.80 6.14 20.29
N LYS A 184 -0.64 7.35 20.83
CA LYS A 184 -1.07 8.58 20.16
C LYS A 184 -0.21 8.79 18.93
N MET A 185 1.11 8.78 19.11
CA MET A 185 2.04 8.97 18.00
C MET A 185 1.92 7.85 16.95
N PHE A 186 1.67 6.60 17.36
CA PHE A 186 1.37 5.51 16.44
C PHE A 186 0.15 5.79 15.55
N HIS A 187 -0.95 6.28 16.13
CA HIS A 187 -2.16 6.64 15.37
C HIS A 187 -1.91 7.83 14.43
N GLU A 188 -1.21 8.86 14.91
CA GLU A 188 -0.88 10.04 14.10
C GLU A 188 -0.07 9.66 12.86
N ARG A 189 0.93 8.79 13.03
CA ARG A 189 1.73 8.27 11.92
C ARG A 189 0.90 7.49 10.92
N ILE A 190 0.02 6.58 11.37
CA ILE A 190 -0.88 5.85 10.48
C ILE A 190 -1.75 6.81 9.68
N VAL A 191 -2.35 7.80 10.34
CA VAL A 191 -3.23 8.76 9.68
C VAL A 191 -2.46 9.56 8.63
N LYS A 192 -1.24 10.01 8.93
CA LYS A 192 -0.38 10.73 7.97
C LYS A 192 -0.05 9.87 6.74
N GLU A 193 0.34 8.62 6.92
CA GLU A 193 0.66 7.74 5.81
C GLU A 193 -0.59 7.37 4.99
N ILE A 194 -1.75 7.18 5.63
CA ILE A 194 -3.01 6.95 4.89
C ILE A 194 -3.38 8.19 4.05
N ILE A 195 -3.27 9.39 4.62
CA ILE A 195 -3.50 10.63 3.85
C ILE A 195 -2.51 10.70 2.68
N HIS A 196 -1.24 10.37 2.89
CA HIS A 196 -0.20 10.37 1.86
C HIS A 196 -0.55 9.42 0.70
N GLU A 197 -0.87 8.17 1.00
CA GLU A 197 -1.17 7.17 -0.04
C GLU A 197 -2.47 7.46 -0.80
N ILE A 198 -3.51 7.95 -0.12
CA ILE A 198 -4.72 8.45 -0.80
C ILE A 198 -4.39 9.66 -1.68
N GLY A 199 -3.49 10.52 -1.21
CA GLY A 199 -3.01 11.66 -1.99
C GLY A 199 -2.30 11.23 -3.26
N HIS A 200 -1.59 10.11 -3.27
CA HIS A 200 -1.07 9.54 -4.51
C HIS A 200 -2.18 9.14 -5.47
N LEU A 201 -3.24 8.48 -4.98
CA LEU A 201 -4.37 8.06 -5.82
C LEU A 201 -5.11 9.23 -6.49
N LEU A 202 -5.13 10.40 -5.84
CA LEU A 202 -5.78 11.63 -6.31
C LEU A 202 -4.85 12.55 -7.12
N LEU A 203 -3.61 12.73 -6.67
CA LEU A 203 -2.68 13.75 -7.18
C LEU A 203 -1.56 13.17 -8.07
N GLY A 204 -1.49 11.83 -8.21
CA GLY A 204 -0.46 11.11 -8.95
C GLY A 204 0.75 10.69 -8.11
N SER A 205 1.75 10.07 -8.75
CA SER A 205 2.92 9.45 -8.06
C SER A 205 3.93 10.44 -7.47
N GLY A 206 3.82 11.73 -7.76
CA GLY A 206 4.81 12.72 -7.36
C GLY A 206 4.75 13.07 -5.88
N HIS A 207 5.91 13.11 -5.22
CA HIS A 207 6.06 13.61 -3.85
C HIS A 207 6.19 15.15 -3.79
N CYS A 208 5.85 15.72 -2.64
CA CYS A 208 6.04 17.14 -2.34
C CYS A 208 7.43 17.39 -1.71
N GLN A 209 8.05 18.52 -2.05
CA GLN A 209 9.33 18.92 -1.45
C GLN A 209 9.17 19.67 -0.12
N ILE A 210 7.99 20.22 0.17
CA ILE A 210 7.72 20.98 1.40
C ILE A 210 7.74 20.03 2.60
N ILE A 211 8.62 20.32 3.58
CA ILE A 211 8.89 19.45 4.74
C ILE A 211 7.62 19.11 5.53
N SER A 212 6.80 20.12 5.82
CA SER A 212 5.57 19.95 6.60
C SER A 212 4.40 19.38 5.80
N CYS A 213 4.50 19.20 4.49
CA CYS A 213 3.39 18.68 3.69
C CYS A 213 3.23 17.18 3.91
N VAL A 214 2.00 16.72 4.10
CA VAL A 214 1.70 15.28 4.24
C VAL A 214 2.14 14.46 3.01
N MET A 215 2.18 15.08 1.82
CA MET A 215 2.65 14.46 0.57
C MET A 215 4.18 14.40 0.43
N ARG A 216 4.94 14.78 1.45
CA ARG A 216 6.39 14.59 1.44
C ARG A 216 6.75 13.12 1.62
N PHE A 217 7.69 12.64 0.81
CA PHE A 217 8.30 11.32 0.97
C PHE A 217 9.00 11.21 2.34
N SER A 218 8.80 10.09 3.02
CA SER A 218 9.44 9.79 4.30
C SER A 218 10.11 8.42 4.25
N SER A 219 11.38 8.40 4.61
CA SER A 219 12.21 7.19 4.75
C SER A 219 12.39 6.78 6.22
N THR A 220 12.19 7.71 7.15
CA THR A 220 12.25 7.47 8.60
C THR A 220 10.96 7.90 9.30
N ILE A 221 10.75 7.42 10.53
CA ILE A 221 9.58 7.82 11.32
C ILE A 221 9.68 9.27 11.79
N GLU A 222 10.88 9.77 12.04
CA GLU A 222 11.12 11.16 12.42
C GLU A 222 10.70 12.12 11.30
N GLU A 223 10.91 11.72 10.04
CA GLU A 223 10.40 12.47 8.89
C GLU A 223 8.87 12.45 8.85
N ILE A 224 8.22 11.33 9.20
CA ILE A 224 6.75 11.28 9.32
C ILE A 224 6.26 12.19 10.44
N ASP A 225 6.94 12.17 11.59
CA ASP A 225 6.61 12.99 12.74
C ASP A 225 6.69 14.48 12.40
N GLY A 226 7.68 14.88 11.58
CA GLY A 226 7.84 16.24 11.07
C GLY A 226 6.79 16.71 10.05
N LYS A 227 6.02 15.80 9.43
CA LYS A 227 4.91 16.18 8.54
C LYS A 227 3.73 16.72 9.34
N SER A 228 2.99 17.65 8.77
CA SER A 228 1.63 17.95 9.21
C SER A 228 0.64 16.91 8.67
N PHE A 229 -0.61 16.95 9.13
CA PHE A 229 -1.71 16.19 8.51
C PHE A 229 -2.20 16.82 7.20
N ASP A 230 -1.66 18.00 6.83
CA ASP A 230 -2.24 18.85 5.80
C ASP A 230 -1.44 18.85 4.50
N LEU A 231 -2.18 19.04 3.41
CA LEU A 231 -1.60 19.42 2.15
C LEU A 231 -1.07 20.86 2.24
N CYS A 232 0.14 21.10 1.74
CA CYS A 232 0.62 22.47 1.54
C CYS A 232 -0.19 23.19 0.45
N GLN A 233 -0.04 24.50 0.34
CA GLN A 233 -0.76 25.31 -0.67
C GLN A 233 -0.60 24.78 -2.10
N ARG A 234 0.60 24.31 -2.48
CA ARG A 234 0.86 23.74 -3.81
C ARG A 234 0.06 22.45 -4.05
N CYS A 235 -0.01 21.56 -3.06
CA CYS A 235 -0.78 20.33 -3.17
C CYS A 235 -2.29 20.60 -3.13
N LYS A 236 -2.75 21.57 -2.33
CA LYS A 236 -4.15 22.03 -2.35
C LYS A 236 -4.55 22.60 -3.72
N ALA A 237 -3.67 23.37 -4.36
CA ALA A 237 -3.91 23.87 -5.71
C ALA A 237 -4.01 22.75 -6.74
N LYS A 238 -3.17 21.70 -6.64
CA LYS A 238 -3.33 20.49 -7.48
C LYS A 238 -4.65 19.80 -7.22
N LEU A 239 -5.05 19.68 -5.96
CA LEU A 239 -6.32 19.07 -5.59
C LEU A 239 -7.52 19.86 -6.15
N SER A 240 -7.47 21.21 -6.14
CA SER A 240 -8.48 22.06 -6.79
C SER A 240 -8.59 21.77 -8.29
N LYS A 241 -7.47 21.60 -8.98
CA LYS A 241 -7.49 21.25 -10.41
C LYS A 241 -8.16 19.91 -10.67
N VAL A 242 -7.89 18.90 -9.83
CA VAL A 242 -8.61 17.61 -9.94
C VAL A 242 -10.11 17.81 -9.74
N ARG A 243 -10.51 18.65 -8.78
CA ARG A 243 -11.93 18.98 -8.57
C ARG A 243 -12.55 19.65 -9.81
N GLU A 244 -11.85 20.61 -10.41
CA GLU A 244 -12.28 21.29 -11.65
C GLU A 244 -12.38 20.32 -12.84
N GLU A 245 -11.40 19.43 -13.01
CA GLU A 245 -11.37 18.42 -14.08
C GLU A 245 -12.55 17.45 -14.01
N PHE A 246 -13.02 17.13 -12.81
CA PHE A 246 -14.13 16.21 -12.56
C PHE A 246 -15.47 16.91 -12.30
N ASN A 247 -15.46 18.25 -12.25
CA ASN A 247 -16.64 19.12 -12.17
C ASN A 247 -17.55 18.85 -10.95
N PHE A 248 -16.99 18.94 -9.73
CA PHE A 248 -17.73 18.86 -8.46
C PHE A 248 -17.22 19.82 -7.38
#